data_AF-A0A090WZ86-F1
#
_entry.id   AF-A0A090WZ86-F1
#
_cell.length_a   1.000
_cell.length_b   1.000
_cell.length_c   1.000
_cell.angle_alpha   90.00
_cell.angle_beta   90.00
_cell.angle_gamma   90.00
#
_symmetry.space_group_name_H-M   'P 1'
#
loop_
_entity.id
_entity.type
_entity.pdbx_description
1 polymer ?
#
loop_
_entity_poly.entity_id
_entity_poly.type
_entity_poly.pdbx_seq_one_letter_code
_entity_poly.pdbx_strand_id
1 'polypeptide(L)'
;MRKKILVSILCLVVVYPMFSQLKVVSKSISTIDKNALTVDGKFSSGINGRTFQKDALITHNGYQYVVHYNSERRVCISRRKLPNGKWNTLQFLDYYFKSNDSHNCISMGICPNDGTIHLAFDHHVDSLNYRVSKKGLATYPKLMKWDVSSFEPITSELEKDKPIIITYLNFGKPQMVIFNLTIVFAVRVMAIACW
;
A
#
# COMPACT_ATOMS: atom_id res chain seq x y z
N MET A 1 41.04 75.17 -10.65
CA MET A 1 40.81 73.80 -11.17
C MET A 1 40.49 72.85 -10.02
N ARG A 2 39.21 72.54 -9.76
CA ARG A 2 38.79 71.55 -8.75
C ARG A 2 38.33 70.28 -9.47
N LYS A 3 39.07 69.19 -9.33
CA LYS A 3 38.71 67.86 -9.87
C LYS A 3 37.56 67.28 -9.03
N LYS A 4 36.37 67.12 -9.63
CA LYS A 4 35.27 66.37 -9.02
C LYS A 4 35.54 64.88 -9.23
N ILE A 5 35.81 64.14 -8.15
CA ILE A 5 35.93 62.68 -8.19
C ILE A 5 34.51 62.13 -8.19
N LEU A 6 34.12 61.55 -9.33
CA LEU A 6 32.86 60.85 -9.51
C LEU A 6 33.02 59.46 -8.87
N VAL A 7 32.46 59.26 -7.68
CA VAL A 7 32.39 57.93 -7.04
C VAL A 7 31.29 57.15 -7.74
N SER A 8 31.69 56.26 -8.65
CA SER A 8 30.79 55.29 -9.28
C SER A 8 30.44 54.21 -8.24
N ILE A 9 29.20 54.24 -7.74
CA ILE A 9 28.67 53.21 -6.86
C ILE A 9 28.33 52.01 -7.76
N LEU A 10 29.23 51.03 -7.80
CA LEU A 10 28.98 49.73 -8.41
C LEU A 10 27.96 48.98 -7.54
N CYS A 11 26.67 49.04 -7.92
CA CYS A 11 25.64 48.19 -7.36
C CYS A 11 25.92 46.73 -7.76
N LEU A 12 26.69 46.02 -6.93
CA LEU A 12 26.79 44.57 -6.94
C LEU A 12 25.43 44.01 -6.52
N VAL A 13 24.56 43.74 -7.49
CA VAL A 13 23.35 42.94 -7.28
C VAL A 13 23.80 41.51 -7.02
N VAL A 14 23.99 41.18 -5.74
CA VAL A 14 24.23 39.81 -5.30
C VAL A 14 22.91 39.06 -5.45
N VAL A 15 22.77 38.34 -6.57
CA VAL A 15 21.68 37.38 -6.77
C VAL A 15 21.97 36.20 -5.85
N TYR A 16 21.47 36.25 -4.61
CA TYR A 16 21.44 35.07 -3.76
C TYR A 16 20.44 34.08 -4.37
N PRO A 17 20.87 32.88 -4.80
CA PRO A 17 19.90 31.86 -5.16
C PRO A 17 19.16 31.46 -3.88
N MET A 18 17.91 31.89 -3.75
CA MET A 18 16.99 31.37 -2.73
C MET A 18 16.63 29.93 -3.10
N PHE A 19 17.49 28.99 -2.74
CA PHE A 19 17.08 27.60 -2.62
C PHE A 19 16.20 27.49 -1.38
N SER A 20 14.89 27.64 -1.56
CA SER A 20 13.93 27.23 -0.53
C SER A 20 13.94 25.70 -0.47
N GLN A 21 14.77 25.14 0.41
CA GLN A 21 14.78 23.71 0.66
C GLN A 21 13.56 23.35 1.52
N LEU A 22 12.68 22.50 1.00
CA LEU A 22 11.57 21.91 1.76
C LEU A 22 12.14 21.21 3.00
N LYS A 23 11.87 21.75 4.19
CA LYS A 23 12.25 21.12 5.46
C LYS A 23 11.22 20.04 5.78
N VAL A 24 11.53 18.80 5.41
CA VAL A 24 10.74 17.63 5.82
C VAL A 24 11.06 17.34 7.29
N VAL A 25 10.09 17.56 8.17
CA VAL A 25 10.21 17.22 9.60
C VAL A 25 9.31 16.02 9.87
N SER A 26 9.90 14.95 10.43
CA SER A 26 9.12 13.81 10.92
C SER A 26 8.23 14.27 12.07
N LYS A 27 6.91 14.17 11.90
CA LYS A 27 5.95 14.57 12.95
C LYS A 27 5.81 13.51 14.03
N SER A 28 5.77 12.24 13.63
CA SER A 28 5.58 11.11 14.54
C SER A 28 5.90 9.79 13.84
N ILE A 29 6.48 8.86 14.59
CA ILE A 29 6.65 7.46 14.17
C ILE A 29 5.54 6.63 14.81
N SER A 30 4.93 5.73 14.05
CA SER A 30 3.98 4.77 14.58
C SER A 30 4.36 3.37 14.12
N THR A 31 4.63 2.50 15.09
CA THR A 31 5.03 1.11 14.84
C THR A 31 3.80 0.22 14.88
N ILE A 32 3.64 -0.60 13.83
CA ILE A 32 2.55 -1.58 13.72
C ILE A 32 2.99 -2.92 14.31
N ASP A 33 4.18 -3.36 13.90
CA ASP A 33 4.80 -4.61 14.33
C ASP A 33 6.32 -4.44 14.34
N LYS A 34 6.95 -4.65 15.49
CA LYS A 34 8.41 -4.55 15.65
C LYS A 34 9.13 -5.77 15.07
N ASN A 35 8.42 -6.88 14.94
CA ASN A 35 8.93 -8.17 14.51
C ASN A 35 8.28 -8.56 13.17
N ALA A 36 7.87 -7.58 12.35
CA ALA A 36 7.35 -7.84 11.02
C ALA A 36 8.34 -8.71 10.24
N LEU A 37 7.82 -9.67 9.48
CA LEU A 37 8.65 -10.67 8.82
C LEU A 37 9.66 -10.02 7.89
N THR A 38 10.90 -10.50 7.97
CA THR A 38 11.87 -10.51 6.88
C THR A 38 12.09 -11.95 6.45
N VAL A 39 12.43 -12.15 5.19
CA VAL A 39 12.72 -13.48 4.64
C VAL A 39 14.19 -13.58 4.29
N ASP A 40 14.69 -14.81 4.14
CA ASP A 40 16.00 -15.06 3.57
C ASP A 40 15.82 -15.91 2.32
N GLY A 41 15.78 -15.24 1.17
CA GLY A 41 15.45 -15.85 -0.11
C GLY A 41 16.14 -15.19 -1.28
N LYS A 42 16.06 -15.84 -2.43
CA LYS A 42 16.82 -15.50 -3.64
C LYS A 42 16.66 -14.05 -4.12
N PHE A 43 15.49 -13.46 -3.93
CA PHE A 43 15.12 -12.20 -4.57
C PHE A 43 15.32 -10.97 -3.68
N SER A 44 14.97 -11.06 -2.39
CA SER A 44 15.21 -10.03 -1.39
C SER A 44 14.79 -10.50 0.00
N SER A 45 15.27 -9.83 1.04
CA SER A 45 14.83 -10.07 2.42
C SER A 45 13.59 -9.29 2.84
N GLY A 46 13.26 -8.20 2.13
CA GLY A 46 12.03 -7.45 2.37
C GLY A 46 10.83 -8.19 1.77
N ILE A 47 9.97 -8.78 2.59
CA ILE A 47 8.66 -9.28 2.15
C ILE A 47 7.54 -8.24 2.37
N ASN A 48 7.72 -7.38 3.37
CA ASN A 48 6.83 -6.28 3.70
C ASN A 48 7.41 -4.96 3.15
N GLY A 49 6.58 -4.13 2.52
CA GLY A 49 6.97 -2.80 2.05
C GLY A 49 7.72 -2.79 0.71
N ARG A 50 7.44 -3.74 -0.18
CA ARG A 50 8.07 -3.76 -1.50
C ARG A 50 7.55 -2.65 -2.40
N THR A 51 8.42 -2.14 -3.26
CA THR A 51 8.07 -1.06 -4.21
C THR A 51 6.94 -1.47 -5.17
N PHE A 52 6.81 -2.77 -5.44
CA PHE A 52 5.73 -3.34 -6.25
C PHE A 52 4.55 -3.87 -5.43
N GLN A 53 4.62 -3.87 -4.09
CA GLN A 53 3.49 -4.24 -3.23
C GLN A 53 2.35 -3.26 -3.49
N LYS A 54 1.19 -3.76 -3.92
CA LYS A 54 0.06 -2.90 -4.28
C LYS A 54 -0.69 -2.52 -3.00
N ASP A 55 -0.54 -1.26 -2.63
CA ASP A 55 -1.19 -0.60 -1.50
C ASP A 55 -1.01 -1.31 -0.15
N ALA A 56 0.24 -1.32 0.35
CA ALA A 56 0.52 -1.80 1.71
C ALA A 56 -0.19 -0.97 2.81
N LEU A 57 -0.50 0.29 2.53
CA LEU A 57 -1.16 1.23 3.45
C LEU A 57 -2.24 2.01 2.71
N ILE A 58 -3.47 2.00 3.23
CA ILE A 58 -4.61 2.75 2.68
C ILE A 58 -5.23 3.63 3.78
N THR A 59 -5.59 4.87 3.44
CA THR A 59 -6.42 5.73 4.31
C THR A 59 -7.83 5.78 3.74
N HIS A 60 -8.84 5.49 4.57
CA HIS A 60 -10.25 5.53 4.18
C HIS A 60 -11.14 5.91 5.37
N ASN A 61 -12.07 6.84 5.17
CA ASN A 61 -13.04 7.31 6.18
C ASN A 61 -12.46 7.63 7.57
N GLY A 62 -11.30 8.30 7.60
CA GLY A 62 -10.64 8.70 8.85
C GLY A 62 -9.93 7.57 9.60
N TYR A 63 -9.74 6.42 8.94
CA TYR A 63 -8.94 5.30 9.43
C TYR A 63 -7.80 5.00 8.47
N GLN A 64 -6.73 4.42 9.01
CA GLN A 64 -5.65 3.83 8.23
C GLN A 64 -5.65 2.32 8.39
N TYR A 65 -5.32 1.65 7.30
CA TYR A 65 -5.26 0.21 7.16
C TYR A 65 -3.87 -0.16 6.64
N VAL A 66 -3.26 -1.20 7.21
CA VAL A 66 -1.95 -1.71 6.77
C VAL A 66 -1.97 -3.22 6.72
N VAL A 67 -1.33 -3.80 5.71
CA VAL A 67 -1.15 -5.25 5.58
C VAL A 67 0.32 -5.63 5.64
N HIS A 68 0.60 -6.72 6.33
CA HIS A 68 1.96 -7.26 6.47
C HIS A 68 1.93 -8.74 6.85
N TYR A 69 3.04 -9.45 6.61
CA TYR A 69 3.32 -10.71 7.27
C TYR A 69 4.02 -10.46 8.61
N ASN A 70 3.52 -11.06 9.69
CA ASN A 70 4.17 -11.01 11.01
C ASN A 70 5.30 -12.05 11.12
N SER A 71 6.05 -12.03 12.23
CA SER A 71 7.13 -13.01 12.52
C SER A 71 6.69 -14.47 12.46
N GLU A 72 5.40 -14.76 12.66
CA GLU A 72 4.82 -16.11 12.58
C GLU A 72 4.42 -16.50 11.14
N ARG A 73 4.79 -15.68 10.16
CA ARG A 73 4.50 -15.87 8.73
C ARG A 73 3.00 -15.92 8.42
N ARG A 74 2.22 -15.14 9.17
CA ARG A 74 0.77 -15.01 9.00
C ARG A 74 0.41 -13.71 8.32
N VAL A 75 -0.61 -13.75 7.48
CA VAL A 75 -1.21 -12.55 6.89
C VAL A 75 -1.87 -11.74 8.00
N CYS A 76 -1.50 -10.47 8.11
CA CYS A 76 -2.05 -9.55 9.09
C CYS A 76 -2.66 -8.33 8.40
N ILE A 77 -3.75 -7.82 8.97
CA ILE A 77 -4.32 -6.50 8.64
C ILE A 77 -4.49 -5.69 9.92
N SER A 78 -3.94 -4.49 9.92
CA SER A 78 -3.96 -3.57 11.05
C SER A 78 -4.82 -2.36 10.71
N ARG A 79 -5.63 -1.90 11.67
CA ARG A 79 -6.43 -0.67 11.51
C ARG A 79 -6.22 0.29 12.67
N ARG A 80 -6.10 1.58 12.39
CA ARG A 80 -6.12 2.65 13.41
C ARG A 80 -7.03 3.80 13.01
N LYS A 81 -7.60 4.47 14.01
CA LYS A 81 -8.31 5.74 13.81
C LYS A 81 -7.30 6.89 13.69
N LEU A 82 -7.47 7.78 12.73
CA LEU A 82 -6.64 8.97 12.61
C LEU A 82 -7.02 10.07 13.62
N PRO A 83 -6.09 10.96 13.98
CA PRO A 83 -4.67 10.96 13.58
C PRO A 83 -3.79 10.01 14.40
N ASN A 84 -4.15 9.72 15.65
CA ASN A 84 -3.24 9.16 16.66
C ASN A 84 -3.77 7.88 17.35
N GLY A 85 -4.77 7.21 16.76
CA GLY A 85 -5.32 5.98 17.31
C GLY A 85 -4.28 4.85 17.33
N LYS A 86 -4.44 3.92 18.27
CA LYS A 86 -3.64 2.69 18.34
C LYS A 86 -3.96 1.78 17.17
N TRP A 87 -2.97 1.03 16.70
CA TRP A 87 -3.17 -0.05 15.75
C TRP A 87 -3.88 -1.22 16.43
N ASN A 88 -4.90 -1.76 15.76
CA ASN A 88 -5.58 -2.99 16.13
C ASN A 88 -5.34 -3.99 15.01
N THR A 89 -4.55 -5.01 15.28
CA THR A 89 -4.09 -5.98 14.29
C THR A 89 -4.95 -7.23 14.35
N LEU A 90 -5.45 -7.66 13.19
CA LEU A 90 -6.03 -8.97 12.98
C LEU A 90 -4.98 -9.85 12.32
N GLN A 91 -4.83 -11.07 12.83
CA GLN A 91 -3.96 -12.10 12.29
C GLN A 91 -4.84 -13.24 11.77
N PHE A 92 -4.64 -13.62 10.52
CA PHE A 92 -5.33 -14.75 9.91
C PHE A 92 -4.52 -16.03 10.15
N LEU A 93 -5.12 -17.01 10.83
CA LEU A 93 -4.45 -18.27 11.23
C LEU A 93 -4.61 -19.40 10.21
N ASP A 94 -5.52 -19.25 9.27
CA ASP A 94 -5.89 -20.23 8.24
C ASP A 94 -4.95 -20.20 7.02
N TYR A 95 -3.95 -19.31 7.01
CA TYR A 95 -2.88 -19.31 6.02
C TYR A 95 -1.51 -19.20 6.68
N TYR A 96 -0.56 -19.98 6.17
CA TYR A 96 0.85 -19.91 6.57
C TYR A 96 1.68 -19.65 5.32
N PHE A 97 2.32 -18.49 5.26
CA PHE A 97 3.25 -18.16 4.18
C PHE A 97 4.46 -19.08 4.30
N LYS A 98 4.69 -19.95 3.31
CA LYS A 98 5.75 -20.98 3.37
C LYS A 98 7.04 -20.54 2.71
N SER A 99 6.96 -19.75 1.65
CA SER A 99 8.12 -19.41 0.83
C SER A 99 8.99 -18.33 1.49
N ASN A 100 10.19 -18.13 0.94
CA ASN A 100 11.03 -16.95 1.19
C ASN A 100 11.04 -16.03 -0.05
N ASP A 101 10.00 -16.11 -0.89
CA ASP A 101 9.95 -15.36 -2.13
C ASP A 101 9.43 -13.94 -1.89
N SER A 102 10.28 -12.92 -2.09
CA SER A 102 9.88 -11.51 -1.89
C SER A 102 8.83 -10.98 -2.87
N HIS A 103 8.51 -11.73 -3.95
CA HIS A 103 7.43 -11.37 -4.86
C HIS A 103 6.05 -11.60 -4.25
N ASN A 104 5.97 -12.49 -3.26
CA ASN A 104 4.75 -13.02 -2.65
C ASN A 104 4.10 -12.07 -1.62
N CYS A 105 4.22 -10.76 -1.88
CA CYS A 105 3.68 -9.68 -1.06
C CYS A 105 2.15 -9.75 -0.90
N ILE A 106 1.62 -9.07 0.13
CA ILE A 106 0.18 -8.88 0.30
C ILE A 106 -0.24 -7.58 -0.40
N SER A 107 -1.19 -7.67 -1.32
CA SER A 107 -1.90 -6.53 -1.89
C SER A 107 -3.21 -6.28 -1.15
N MET A 108 -3.58 -5.00 -0.98
CA MET A 108 -4.84 -4.60 -0.37
C MET A 108 -5.62 -3.65 -1.27
N GLY A 109 -6.96 -3.73 -1.23
CA GLY A 109 -7.85 -2.75 -1.84
C GLY A 109 -9.02 -2.45 -0.91
N ILE A 110 -9.56 -1.23 -0.97
CA ILE A 110 -10.83 -0.89 -0.33
C ILE A 110 -11.82 -0.45 -1.40
N CYS A 111 -12.95 -1.13 -1.45
CA CYS A 111 -14.03 -0.83 -2.35
C CYS A 111 -14.62 0.56 -2.03
N PRO A 112 -14.62 1.51 -2.97
CA PRO A 112 -15.20 2.83 -2.71
C PRO A 112 -16.73 2.77 -2.57
N ASN A 113 -17.38 1.81 -3.24
CA ASN A 113 -18.83 1.74 -3.34
C ASN A 113 -19.48 1.11 -2.11
N ASP A 114 -18.91 0.04 -1.55
CA ASP A 114 -19.50 -0.67 -0.42
C ASP A 114 -18.55 -0.86 0.77
N GLY A 115 -17.29 -0.40 0.69
CA GLY A 115 -16.33 -0.46 1.79
C GLY A 115 -15.85 -1.87 2.15
N THR A 116 -15.98 -2.86 1.26
CA THR A 116 -15.26 -4.13 1.45
C THR A 116 -13.75 -3.93 1.36
N ILE A 117 -13.02 -4.66 2.20
CA ILE A 117 -11.55 -4.71 2.18
C ILE A 117 -11.15 -6.02 1.49
N HIS A 118 -10.31 -5.89 0.47
CA HIS A 118 -9.85 -6.96 -0.39
C HIS A 118 -8.38 -7.24 -0.13
N LEU A 119 -8.02 -8.51 0.05
CA LEU A 119 -6.66 -8.97 0.26
C LEU A 119 -6.32 -10.03 -0.77
N ALA A 120 -5.13 -9.93 -1.35
CA ALA A 120 -4.53 -11.00 -2.15
C ALA A 120 -3.06 -11.14 -1.79
N PHE A 121 -2.57 -12.37 -1.70
CA PHE A 121 -1.26 -12.61 -1.11
C PHE A 121 -0.63 -13.91 -1.60
N ASP A 122 0.68 -13.98 -1.51
CA ASP A 122 1.45 -15.20 -1.78
C ASP A 122 1.37 -15.70 -3.24
N HIS A 123 1.73 -14.82 -4.18
CA HIS A 123 1.65 -15.09 -5.62
C HIS A 123 2.96 -14.81 -6.38
N HIS A 124 3.49 -15.85 -7.02
CA HIS A 124 4.51 -15.79 -8.06
C HIS A 124 4.29 -16.90 -9.09
N VAL A 125 3.27 -16.68 -9.96
CA VAL A 125 2.74 -17.66 -10.91
C VAL A 125 1.98 -18.78 -10.19
N ASP A 126 1.20 -18.39 -9.17
CA ASP A 126 0.43 -19.30 -8.32
C ASP A 126 -1.08 -19.14 -8.54
N SER A 127 -1.84 -20.10 -8.00
CA SER A 127 -3.29 -19.96 -7.86
C SER A 127 -3.63 -18.82 -6.91
N LEU A 128 -4.79 -18.20 -7.14
CA LEU A 128 -5.26 -17.09 -6.32
C LEU A 128 -5.39 -17.52 -4.84
N ASN A 129 -4.97 -16.62 -3.96
CA ASN A 129 -5.27 -16.64 -2.53
C ASN A 129 -5.89 -15.27 -2.27
N TYR A 130 -7.21 -15.25 -2.17
CA TYR A 130 -7.96 -14.02 -2.05
C TYR A 130 -8.94 -14.10 -0.89
N ARG A 131 -9.10 -12.97 -0.20
CA ARG A 131 -10.00 -12.82 0.93
C ARG A 131 -10.67 -11.46 0.84
N VAL A 132 -11.95 -11.40 1.21
CA VAL A 132 -12.74 -10.17 1.21
C VAL A 132 -13.47 -10.00 2.52
N SER A 133 -13.66 -8.76 2.96
CA SER A 133 -14.47 -8.45 4.13
C SER A 133 -15.96 -8.39 3.82
N LYS A 134 -16.78 -8.39 4.87
CA LYS A 134 -18.19 -7.99 4.80
C LYS A 134 -18.31 -6.55 4.30
N LYS A 135 -19.41 -6.27 3.59
CA LYS A 135 -19.77 -4.92 3.13
C LYS A 135 -19.87 -3.95 4.32
N GLY A 136 -19.41 -2.73 4.10
CA GLY A 136 -19.45 -1.64 5.06
C GLY A 136 -18.31 -1.63 6.08
N LEU A 137 -17.41 -2.63 6.10
CA LEU A 137 -16.36 -2.74 7.12
C LEU A 137 -15.46 -1.49 7.17
N ALA A 138 -15.08 -0.97 6.01
CA ALA A 138 -14.31 0.26 5.90
C ALA A 138 -15.19 1.52 5.86
N THR A 139 -16.45 1.43 5.40
CA THR A 139 -17.38 2.56 5.32
C THR A 139 -17.86 3.01 6.70
N TYR A 140 -18.24 2.05 7.56
CA TYR A 140 -18.79 2.28 8.89
C TYR A 140 -17.92 1.65 10.00
N PRO A 141 -16.63 2.05 10.12
CA PRO A 141 -15.64 1.37 10.94
C PRO A 141 -15.93 1.39 12.45
N LYS A 142 -16.82 2.28 12.90
CA LYS A 142 -17.30 2.36 14.29
C LYS A 142 -18.46 1.41 14.59
N LEU A 143 -19.26 1.06 13.59
CA LEU A 143 -20.43 0.20 13.72
C LEU A 143 -20.09 -1.26 13.45
N MET A 144 -19.12 -1.48 12.57
CA MET A 144 -18.70 -2.81 12.15
C MET A 144 -17.65 -3.39 13.11
N LYS A 145 -17.83 -4.65 13.52
CA LYS A 145 -16.88 -5.39 14.35
C LYS A 145 -15.55 -5.55 13.61
N TRP A 146 -14.45 -5.15 14.24
CA TRP A 146 -13.09 -5.40 13.74
C TRP A 146 -12.56 -6.71 14.28
N ASP A 147 -12.80 -7.79 13.54
CA ASP A 147 -12.53 -9.16 13.95
C ASP A 147 -12.32 -10.04 12.70
N VAL A 148 -11.65 -11.19 12.86
CA VAL A 148 -11.40 -12.13 11.76
C VAL A 148 -12.71 -12.61 11.12
N SER A 149 -13.79 -12.76 11.89
CA SER A 149 -15.13 -13.12 11.40
C SER A 149 -15.82 -12.07 10.52
N SER A 150 -15.21 -10.89 10.37
CA SER A 150 -15.63 -9.88 9.39
C SER A 150 -15.04 -10.12 8.00
N PHE A 151 -14.23 -11.16 7.82
CA PHE A 151 -13.64 -11.56 6.56
C PHE A 151 -14.06 -12.98 6.18
N GLU A 152 -14.42 -13.16 4.91
CA GLU A 152 -14.75 -14.46 4.33
C GLU A 152 -13.51 -15.36 4.24
N PRO A 153 -13.68 -16.69 4.19
CA PRO A 153 -12.57 -17.63 3.96
C PRO A 153 -11.77 -17.32 2.68
N ILE A 154 -10.57 -17.90 2.59
CA ILE A 154 -9.72 -17.78 1.40
C ILE A 154 -10.38 -18.49 0.23
N THR A 155 -10.43 -17.84 -0.93
CA THR A 155 -10.88 -18.44 -2.19
C THR A 155 -9.78 -18.35 -3.25
N SER A 156 -9.76 -19.35 -4.13
CA SER A 156 -8.89 -19.44 -5.31
C SER A 156 -9.55 -18.98 -6.60
N GLU A 157 -10.82 -18.59 -6.54
CA GLU A 157 -11.61 -18.17 -7.69
C GLU A 157 -12.52 -16.99 -7.30
N LEU A 158 -12.81 -16.13 -8.27
CA LEU A 158 -13.77 -15.02 -8.12
C LEU A 158 -15.10 -15.34 -8.78
N GLU A 159 -15.03 -16.10 -9.85
CA GLU A 159 -16.14 -16.60 -10.64
C GLU A 159 -16.01 -18.11 -10.64
N LYS A 160 -17.14 -18.77 -10.44
CA LYS A 160 -17.18 -20.23 -10.34
C LYS A 160 -16.56 -20.87 -11.59
N ASP A 161 -15.69 -21.85 -11.38
CA ASP A 161 -15.03 -22.65 -12.41
C ASP A 161 -14.10 -21.82 -13.32
N LYS A 162 -13.60 -20.68 -12.83
CA LYS A 162 -12.65 -19.80 -13.53
C LYS A 162 -11.39 -19.57 -12.69
N PRO A 163 -10.43 -20.51 -12.71
CA PRO A 163 -9.19 -20.38 -11.96
C PRO A 163 -8.33 -19.24 -12.51
N ILE A 164 -7.63 -18.56 -11.60
CA ILE A 164 -6.73 -17.45 -11.92
C ILE A 164 -5.32 -17.83 -11.47
N ILE A 165 -4.38 -17.79 -12.42
CA ILE A 165 -2.93 -17.80 -12.14
C ILE A 165 -2.41 -16.37 -12.21
N ILE A 166 -1.67 -15.93 -11.19
CA ILE A 166 -1.28 -14.52 -11.06
C ILE A 166 0.04 -14.31 -10.33
N THR A 167 0.62 -13.12 -10.55
CA THR A 167 1.67 -12.47 -9.76
C THR A 167 1.30 -10.98 -9.66
N TYR A 168 1.53 -10.35 -8.51
CA TYR A 168 1.29 -8.90 -8.29
C TYR A 168 -0.14 -8.42 -8.55
N LEU A 169 -1.14 -9.07 -7.95
CA LEU A 169 -2.51 -8.60 -8.08
C LEU A 169 -2.65 -7.14 -7.61
N ASN A 170 -3.39 -6.33 -8.36
CA ASN A 170 -3.72 -4.94 -8.05
C ASN A 170 -5.24 -4.75 -7.99
N PHE A 171 -5.72 -4.02 -6.98
CA PHE A 171 -7.12 -3.64 -6.80
C PHE A 171 -7.43 -2.20 -7.25
N GLY A 172 -6.45 -1.45 -7.76
CA GLY A 172 -6.65 -0.08 -8.23
C GLY A 172 -7.34 0.03 -9.59
N LYS A 173 -7.79 1.26 -9.93
CA LYS A 173 -8.26 1.60 -11.28
C LYS A 173 -7.19 1.27 -12.34
N PRO A 174 -7.58 0.92 -13.59
CA PRO A 174 -6.62 0.76 -14.67
C PRO A 174 -5.79 2.04 -14.81
N GLN A 175 -4.48 1.92 -14.59
CA GLN A 175 -3.56 3.02 -14.81
C GLN A 175 -3.22 3.03 -16.30
N MET A 176 -3.59 4.10 -17.00
CA MET A 176 -3.22 4.28 -18.40
C MET A 176 -1.69 4.49 -18.46
N VAL A 177 -0.97 3.55 -19.04
CA VAL A 177 0.47 3.69 -19.33
C VAL A 177 0.62 3.87 -20.84
N ILE A 178 1.09 5.05 -21.26
CA ILE A 178 1.36 5.33 -22.68
C ILE A 178 2.83 4.99 -22.95
N PHE A 179 3.08 3.98 -23.78
CA PHE A 179 4.39 3.72 -24.39
C PHE A 179 4.24 3.80 -25.91
N ASN A 180 5.03 4.65 -26.56
CA ASN A 180 5.16 4.75 -28.03
C ASN A 180 3.82 4.70 -28.81
N LEU A 181 2.88 5.58 -28.46
CA LEU A 181 1.59 5.76 -29.18
C LEU A 181 0.70 4.50 -29.26
N THR A 182 1.04 3.43 -28.52
CA THR A 182 0.23 2.22 -28.42
C THR A 182 -0.36 2.16 -27.02
N ILE A 183 -1.70 2.07 -26.94
CA ILE A 183 -2.38 1.82 -25.67
C ILE A 183 -2.12 0.36 -25.30
N VAL A 184 -1.20 0.12 -24.38
CA VAL A 184 -1.00 -1.20 -23.78
C VAL A 184 -1.70 -1.21 -22.43
N PHE A 185 -2.77 -1.99 -22.30
CA PHE A 185 -3.33 -2.34 -21.00
C PHE A 185 -2.37 -3.33 -20.32
N ALA A 186 -1.35 -2.80 -19.67
CA ALA A 186 -0.51 -3.61 -18.80
C ALA A 186 -1.10 -3.62 -17.39
N VAL A 187 -1.21 -4.83 -16.83
CA VAL A 187 -1.74 -5.20 -15.50
C VAL A 187 -3.18 -5.71 -15.59
N ARG A 188 -3.33 -7.00 -15.33
CA ARG A 188 -4.60 -7.71 -15.12
C ARG A 188 -5.26 -7.11 -13.87
N VAL A 189 -5.97 -6.00 -14.04
CA VAL A 189 -6.83 -5.41 -13.01
C VAL A 189 -7.93 -6.43 -12.76
N MET A 190 -8.03 -6.99 -11.56
CA MET A 190 -9.27 -7.64 -11.17
C MET A 190 -10.29 -6.53 -10.93
N ALA A 191 -11.16 -6.32 -11.90
CA ALA A 191 -12.44 -5.67 -11.68
C ALA A 191 -13.32 -6.61 -10.83
N ILE A 192 -12.95 -6.80 -9.57
CA ILE A 192 -13.95 -7.08 -8.55
C ILE A 192 -14.87 -5.86 -8.60
N ALA A 193 -16.19 -6.05 -8.51
CA ALA A 193 -17.28 -5.07 -8.72
C ALA A 193 -17.21 -3.72 -7.94
N CYS A 194 -16.07 -3.44 -7.34
CA CYS A 194 -15.62 -2.21 -6.73
C CYS A 194 -15.10 -1.13 -7.69
N TRP A 195 -14.78 -1.47 -8.95
CA TRP A 195 -14.16 -0.55 -9.90
C TRP A 195 -14.66 -0.72 -11.33
#